data_AF-A0A448YV00-F1
#
_entry.id   AF-A0A448YV00-F1
#
_cell.length_a   1.000
_cell.length_b   1.000
_cell.length_c   1.000
_cell.angle_alpha   90.00
_cell.angle_beta   90.00
_cell.angle_gamma   90.00
#
_symmetry.space_group_name_H-M   'P 1'
#
loop_
_entity.id
_entity.type
_entity.pdbx_description
1 polymer ?
#
loop_
_entity_poly.entity_id
_entity_poly.type
_entity_poly.pdbx_seq_one_letter_code
_entity_poly.pdbx_strand_id
1 'polypeptide(L)'
;MAEMDQVGVSVVKEEVLLKATGYARSDSNGYRKATKELIKQLCYVTRTTKNKVTTYSLTEEGRKHLVDTGLIVVAAEPLNNEEVHAHFKEILKKSVKAPESKLEKVFETLGKGDWHTTKDLVNVAGYTRSDSSGYKNIMSGMRTLGLLEKSGSKVRFSDKAFRFGRP
;
A
#
# COMPACT_ATOMS: atom_id res chain seq x y z
N MET A 1 -4.10 -7.65 4.56
CA MET A 1 -5.47 -7.10 4.57
C MET A 1 -5.70 -6.29 5.83
N ALA A 2 -5.56 -6.90 7.01
CA ALA A 2 -5.66 -6.24 8.31
C ALA A 2 -4.95 -4.87 8.39
N GLU A 3 -3.62 -4.86 8.21
CA GLU A 3 -2.80 -3.62 8.23
C GLU A 3 -3.25 -2.57 7.19
N MET A 4 -3.72 -3.02 6.03
CA MET A 4 -4.16 -2.11 4.95
C MET A 4 -5.52 -1.49 5.25
N ASP A 5 -6.42 -2.27 5.84
CA ASP A 5 -7.76 -1.81 6.23
C ASP A 5 -7.69 -0.75 7.33
N GLN A 6 -6.75 -0.89 8.27
CA GLN A 6 -6.49 0.10 9.34
C GLN A 6 -6.14 1.50 8.81
N VAL A 7 -5.47 1.58 7.66
CA VAL A 7 -5.10 2.86 7.02
C VAL A 7 -6.10 3.30 5.94
N GLY A 8 -7.33 2.81 6.03
CA GLY A 8 -8.39 3.18 5.09
C GLY A 8 -8.18 2.63 3.67
N VAL A 9 -7.30 1.64 3.48
CA VAL A 9 -7.22 0.87 2.23
C VAL A 9 -8.23 -0.28 2.32
N SER A 10 -9.51 0.04 2.15
CA SER A 10 -10.61 -0.94 2.21
C SER A 10 -10.60 -1.94 1.04
N VAL A 11 -9.98 -1.57 -0.08
CA VAL A 11 -9.89 -2.39 -1.29
C VAL A 11 -8.43 -2.54 -1.71
N VAL A 12 -7.97 -3.78 -1.80
CA VAL A 12 -6.58 -4.14 -2.08
C VAL A 12 -6.50 -4.96 -3.37
N LYS A 13 -5.62 -4.57 -4.30
CA LYS A 13 -5.38 -5.36 -5.54
C LYS A 13 -4.66 -6.67 -5.25
N GLU A 14 -4.93 -7.70 -6.05
CA GLU A 14 -4.27 -9.01 -5.94
C GLU A 14 -2.74 -8.94 -5.95
N GLU A 15 -2.18 -8.07 -6.79
CA GLU A 15 -0.73 -7.86 -6.86
C GLU A 15 -0.14 -7.38 -5.53
N VAL A 16 -0.87 -6.54 -4.79
CA VAL A 16 -0.42 -6.04 -3.48
C VAL A 16 -0.40 -7.17 -2.47
N LEU A 17 -1.47 -7.97 -2.46
CA LEU A 17 -1.62 -9.10 -1.55
C LEU A 17 -0.52 -10.14 -1.76
N LEU A 18 -0.21 -10.48 -3.01
CA LEU A 18 0.89 -11.38 -3.33
C LEU A 18 2.22 -10.88 -2.78
N LYS A 19 2.54 -9.61 -3.00
CA LYS A 19 3.77 -8.99 -2.47
C LYS A 19 3.80 -9.01 -0.95
N ALA A 20 2.69 -8.67 -0.29
CA ALA A 20 2.61 -8.61 1.16
C ALA A 20 2.66 -9.99 1.84
N THR A 21 2.10 -11.01 1.19
CA THR A 21 2.04 -12.39 1.72
C THR A 21 3.26 -13.24 1.35
N GLY A 22 4.14 -12.73 0.49
CA GLY A 22 5.34 -13.45 0.03
C GLY A 22 5.06 -14.54 -1.01
N TYR A 23 3.83 -14.70 -1.48
CA TYR A 23 3.54 -15.65 -2.57
C TYR A 23 4.05 -15.12 -3.91
N ALA A 24 4.79 -15.96 -4.63
CA ALA A 24 5.37 -15.58 -5.91
C ALA A 24 4.33 -15.31 -7.01
N ARG A 25 3.20 -16.05 -7.01
CA ARG A 25 2.17 -15.98 -8.04
C ARG A 25 0.78 -16.32 -7.49
N SER A 26 -0.28 -15.73 -8.08
CA SER A 26 -1.68 -16.01 -7.72
C SER A 26 -2.18 -17.38 -8.18
N ASP A 27 -1.47 -18.02 -9.10
CA ASP A 27 -1.77 -19.39 -9.54
C ASP A 27 -1.15 -20.47 -8.63
N SER A 28 -0.33 -20.07 -7.65
CA SER A 28 0.30 -21.03 -6.74
C SER A 28 -0.75 -21.76 -5.90
N ASN A 29 -0.56 -23.07 -5.71
CA ASN A 29 -1.49 -23.91 -4.95
C ASN A 29 -1.70 -23.40 -3.52
N GLY A 30 -0.63 -22.91 -2.87
CA GLY A 30 -0.70 -22.32 -1.53
C GLY A 30 -1.60 -21.08 -1.49
N TYR A 31 -1.35 -20.12 -2.38
CA TYR A 31 -2.17 -18.91 -2.47
C TYR A 31 -3.63 -19.21 -2.80
N ARG A 32 -3.89 -20.12 -3.73
CA ARG A 32 -5.26 -20.54 -4.11
C ARG A 32 -6.00 -21.22 -2.96
N LYS A 33 -5.33 -22.06 -2.18
CA LYS A 33 -5.92 -22.70 -1.00
C LYS A 33 -6.27 -21.66 0.06
N ALA A 34 -5.30 -20.81 0.43
CA ALA A 34 -5.49 -19.76 1.42
C ALA A 34 -6.62 -18.79 1.02
N THR A 35 -6.63 -18.32 -0.23
CA THR A 35 -7.70 -17.43 -0.72
C THR A 35 -9.06 -18.11 -0.78
N LYS A 36 -9.12 -19.39 -1.19
CA LYS A 36 -10.38 -20.15 -1.20
C LYS A 36 -10.94 -20.31 0.21
N GLU A 37 -10.10 -20.61 1.18
CA GLU A 37 -10.48 -20.73 2.60
C GLU A 37 -11.02 -19.41 3.13
N LEU A 38 -10.26 -18.31 2.98
CA LEU A 38 -10.65 -16.98 3.44
C LEU A 38 -11.96 -16.45 2.81
N ILE A 39 -12.26 -16.85 1.56
CA ILE A 39 -13.46 -16.40 0.85
C ILE A 39 -14.65 -17.32 1.10
N LYS A 40 -14.48 -18.64 0.93
CA LYS A 40 -15.60 -19.59 0.88
C LYS A 40 -15.89 -20.28 2.21
N GLN A 41 -14.87 -20.50 3.04
CA GLN A 41 -15.02 -21.23 4.29
C GLN A 41 -15.19 -20.29 5.46
N LEU A 42 -14.41 -19.21 5.47
CA LEU A 42 -14.40 -18.26 6.58
C LEU A 42 -15.21 -16.99 6.30
N CYS A 43 -15.54 -16.69 5.04
CA CYS A 43 -16.28 -15.48 4.64
C CYS A 43 -15.63 -14.15 5.09
N TYR A 44 -14.34 -14.14 5.45
CA TYR A 44 -13.63 -12.96 5.95
C TYR A 44 -13.22 -11.98 4.86
N VAL A 45 -13.15 -12.43 3.61
CA VAL A 45 -12.68 -11.63 2.48
C VAL A 45 -13.64 -11.78 1.30
N THR A 46 -13.98 -10.66 0.68
CA THR A 46 -14.66 -10.63 -0.62
C THR A 46 -13.65 -10.44 -1.74
N ARG A 47 -13.88 -11.12 -2.87
CA ARG A 47 -13.09 -10.97 -4.09
C ARG A 47 -13.96 -10.43 -5.21
N THR A 48 -13.54 -9.33 -5.81
CA THR A 48 -14.21 -8.71 -6.96
C THR A 48 -13.25 -8.67 -8.14
N THR A 49 -13.72 -9.04 -9.33
CA THR A 49 -12.94 -8.91 -10.56
C THR A 49 -13.69 -8.01 -11.54
N LYS A 50 -13.11 -6.87 -11.89
CA LYS A 50 -13.66 -5.94 -12.88
C LYS A 50 -12.55 -5.53 -13.84
N ASN A 51 -12.83 -5.53 -15.15
CA ASN A 51 -11.86 -5.14 -16.20
C ASN A 51 -10.50 -5.86 -16.08
N LYS A 52 -10.51 -7.18 -15.84
CA LYS A 52 -9.31 -8.01 -15.61
C LYS A 52 -8.46 -7.62 -14.38
N VAL A 53 -8.98 -6.76 -13.50
CA VAL A 53 -8.34 -6.40 -12.23
C VAL A 53 -9.09 -7.10 -11.10
N THR A 54 -8.37 -7.93 -10.34
CA THR A 54 -8.89 -8.60 -9.15
C THR A 54 -8.52 -7.79 -7.90
N THR A 55 -9.53 -7.50 -7.09
CA THR A 55 -9.41 -6.81 -5.81
C THR A 55 -10.03 -7.63 -4.69
N TYR A 56 -9.55 -7.40 -3.48
CA TYR A 56 -9.95 -8.06 -2.26
C TYR A 56 -10.32 -7.00 -1.22
N SER A 57 -11.35 -7.27 -0.43
CA SER A 57 -11.82 -6.39 0.65
C SER A 57 -12.17 -7.24 1.86
N LEU A 58 -11.94 -6.73 3.08
CA LEU A 58 -12.41 -7.40 4.29
C LEU A 58 -13.94 -7.27 4.38
N THR A 59 -14.61 -8.34 4.79
CA THR A 59 -16.01 -8.30 5.20
C THR A 59 -16.15 -7.80 6.64
N GLU A 60 -17.36 -7.47 7.06
CA GLU A 60 -17.64 -7.15 8.46
C GLU A 60 -17.26 -8.31 9.40
N GLU A 61 -17.57 -9.55 9.01
CA GLU A 61 -17.18 -10.76 9.74
C GLU A 61 -15.65 -10.92 9.83
N GLY A 62 -14.93 -10.64 8.73
CA GLY A 62 -13.48 -10.67 8.71
C GLY A 62 -12.86 -9.63 9.63
N ARG A 63 -13.41 -8.40 9.65
CA ARG A 63 -12.98 -7.35 10.58
C ARG A 63 -13.23 -7.74 12.03
N LYS A 64 -14.43 -8.26 12.33
CA LYS A 64 -14.80 -8.71 13.67
C LYS A 64 -13.86 -9.83 14.16
N HIS A 65 -13.63 -10.85 13.32
CA HIS A 65 -12.71 -11.93 13.67
C HIS A 65 -11.29 -11.44 13.97
N LEU A 66 -10.78 -10.50 13.18
CA LEU A 66 -9.45 -9.94 13.41
C LEU A 66 -9.34 -9.17 14.73
N VAL A 67 -10.42 -8.49 15.15
CA VAL A 67 -10.50 -7.85 16.47
C VAL A 67 -10.60 -8.91 17.58
N ASP A 68 -11.49 -9.89 17.43
CA ASP A 68 -11.74 -10.92 18.44
C ASP A 68 -10.49 -11.80 18.70
N THR A 69 -9.69 -12.03 17.67
CA THR A 69 -8.44 -12.83 17.77
C THR A 69 -7.22 -12.02 18.20
N GLY A 70 -7.35 -10.69 18.33
CA GLY A 70 -6.22 -9.80 18.63
C GLY A 70 -5.16 -9.73 17.52
N LEU A 71 -5.42 -10.33 16.35
CA LEU A 71 -4.57 -10.22 15.16
C LEU A 71 -4.61 -8.80 14.59
N ILE A 72 -5.69 -8.08 14.86
CA ILE A 72 -5.76 -6.63 14.89
C ILE A 72 -5.88 -6.24 16.36
N VAL A 73 -4.80 -5.77 16.96
CA VAL A 73 -4.95 -4.67 17.91
C VAL A 73 -5.49 -3.54 17.06
N VAL A 74 -6.63 -2.95 17.41
CA VAL A 74 -7.08 -1.71 16.76
C VAL A 74 -5.92 -0.73 16.96
N ALA A 75 -5.01 -0.66 15.97
CA ALA A 75 -3.94 0.31 15.97
C ALA A 75 -4.70 1.62 16.08
N ALA A 76 -4.39 2.39 17.13
CA ALA A 76 -5.08 3.63 17.39
C ALA A 76 -5.22 4.36 16.06
N GLU A 77 -6.45 4.71 15.69
CA GLU A 77 -6.66 5.42 14.44
C GLU A 77 -5.71 6.61 14.44
N PRO A 78 -4.92 6.79 13.36
CA PRO A 78 -3.88 7.80 13.37
C PRO A 78 -4.55 9.15 13.61
N LEU A 79 -4.06 9.91 14.58
CA LEU A 79 -4.69 11.15 15.05
C LEU A 79 -4.29 12.37 14.20
N ASN A 80 -3.24 12.23 13.40
CA ASN A 80 -2.67 13.28 12.58
C ASN A 80 -1.98 12.69 11.33
N ASN A 81 -1.57 13.56 10.41
CA ASN A 81 -0.91 13.12 9.17
C ASN A 81 0.47 12.48 9.43
N GLU A 82 1.16 12.81 10.52
CA GLU A 82 2.47 12.22 10.83
C GLU A 82 2.34 10.73 11.15
N GLU A 83 1.33 10.36 11.93
CA GLU A 83 1.00 8.96 12.24
C GLU A 83 0.52 8.21 10.99
N VAL A 84 -0.30 8.84 10.14
CA VAL A 84 -0.69 8.27 8.83
C VAL A 84 0.55 7.99 7.98
N HIS A 85 1.47 8.96 7.89
CA HIS A 85 2.70 8.84 7.14
C HIS A 85 3.62 7.74 7.71
N ALA A 86 3.78 7.67 9.04
CA ALA A 86 4.58 6.64 9.70
C ALA A 86 4.05 5.24 9.36
N HIS A 87 2.74 5.05 9.40
CA HIS A 87 2.13 3.75 9.08
C HIS A 87 2.35 3.37 7.60
N PHE A 88 2.17 4.30 6.66
CA PHE A 88 2.46 4.02 5.26
C PHE A 88 3.94 3.73 5.00
N LYS A 89 4.86 4.41 5.70
CA LYS A 89 6.30 4.11 5.62
C LYS A 89 6.57 2.68 6.07
N GLU A 90 6.01 2.23 7.18
CA GLU A 90 6.20 0.85 7.67
C GLU A 90 5.70 -0.20 6.66
N ILE A 91 4.52 0.01 6.06
CA ILE A 91 4.02 -0.88 5.01
C ILE A 91 4.96 -0.88 3.80
N LEU A 92 5.47 0.27 3.39
CA LEU A 92 6.38 0.38 2.25
C LEU A 92 7.74 -0.26 2.55
N LYS A 93 8.29 -0.11 3.77
CA LYS A 93 9.55 -0.75 4.18
C LYS A 93 9.47 -2.28 4.05
N LYS A 94 8.33 -2.87 4.43
CA LYS A 94 8.10 -4.33 4.31
C LYS A 94 7.85 -4.78 2.87
N SER A 95 7.22 -3.95 2.03
CA SER A 95 6.71 -4.36 0.70
C SER A 95 7.57 -3.92 -0.48
N VAL A 96 8.45 -2.92 -0.30
CA VAL A 96 9.27 -2.35 -1.36
C VAL A 96 10.72 -2.83 -1.23
N LYS A 97 11.21 -3.51 -2.28
CA LYS A 97 12.62 -3.87 -2.38
C LYS A 97 13.45 -2.68 -2.90
N ALA A 98 13.83 -1.78 -2.02
CA ALA A 98 14.72 -0.64 -2.28
C ALA A 98 15.50 -0.25 -1.01
N PRO A 99 16.65 0.45 -1.12
CA PRO A 99 17.34 0.99 0.06
C PRO A 99 16.42 1.93 0.85
N GLU A 100 16.32 1.69 2.16
CA GLU A 100 15.41 2.40 3.06
C GLU A 100 15.66 3.92 3.06
N SER A 101 16.92 4.34 3.14
CA SER A 101 17.29 5.76 3.08
C SER A 101 16.86 6.48 1.80
N LYS A 102 16.71 5.74 0.68
CA LYS A 102 16.22 6.32 -0.58
C LYS A 102 14.70 6.36 -0.61
N LEU A 103 14.03 5.36 -0.05
CA LEU A 103 12.58 5.37 0.14
C LEU A 103 12.15 6.55 1.03
N GLU A 104 12.84 6.76 2.15
CA GLU A 104 12.55 7.83 3.11
C GLU A 104 12.65 9.21 2.46
N LYS A 105 13.73 9.49 1.73
CA LYS A 105 13.90 10.76 1.00
C LYS A 105 12.77 11.06 0.02
N VAL A 106 12.33 10.06 -0.75
CA VAL A 106 11.22 10.21 -1.69
C VAL A 106 9.91 10.45 -0.93
N PHE A 107 9.68 9.67 0.13
CA PHE A 107 8.47 9.76 0.94
C PHE A 107 8.36 11.12 1.63
N GLU A 108 9.42 11.61 2.25
CA GLU A 108 9.46 12.92 2.92
C GLU A 108 9.25 14.08 1.95
N THR A 109 9.82 13.98 0.75
CA THR A 109 9.62 14.99 -0.30
C THR A 109 8.15 15.07 -0.70
N LEU A 110 7.52 13.92 -0.95
CA LEU A 110 6.09 13.86 -1.29
C LEU A 110 5.18 14.20 -0.10
N GLY A 111 5.64 13.96 1.13
CA GLY A 111 4.94 14.26 2.38
C GLY A 111 4.69 15.75 2.60
N LYS A 112 5.36 16.63 1.84
CA LYS A 112 5.11 18.08 1.82
C LYS A 112 3.84 18.47 1.04
N GLY A 113 3.23 17.54 0.29
CA GLY A 113 1.98 17.78 -0.43
C GLY A 113 2.13 18.39 -1.83
N ASP A 114 3.34 18.84 -2.19
CA ASP A 114 3.64 19.49 -3.46
C ASP A 114 3.70 18.55 -4.67
N TRP A 115 3.54 19.14 -5.86
CA TRP A 115 3.73 18.45 -7.14
C TRP A 115 5.20 18.40 -7.54
N HIS A 116 5.74 17.19 -7.69
CA HIS A 116 7.13 16.97 -8.09
C HIS A 116 7.23 16.29 -9.46
N THR A 117 8.23 16.65 -10.26
CA THR A 117 8.50 15.88 -11.48
C THR A 117 9.19 14.57 -11.15
N THR A 118 9.12 13.61 -12.07
CA THR A 118 9.89 12.36 -11.93
C THR A 118 11.40 12.63 -11.82
N LYS A 119 11.91 13.67 -12.49
CA LYS A 119 13.32 14.03 -12.45
C LYS A 119 13.74 14.51 -11.05
N ASP A 120 12.90 15.32 -10.41
CA ASP A 120 13.17 15.84 -9.06
C ASP A 120 13.25 14.70 -8.05
N LEU A 121 12.28 13.78 -8.09
CA LEU A 121 12.24 12.64 -7.16
C LEU A 121 13.41 11.67 -7.37
N VAL A 122 13.85 11.45 -8.61
CA VAL A 122 15.03 10.64 -8.93
C VAL A 122 16.29 11.27 -8.35
N ASN A 123 16.45 12.59 -8.50
CA ASN A 123 17.59 13.34 -7.98
C ASN A 123 17.61 13.32 -6.45
N VAL A 124 16.48 13.58 -5.80
CA VAL A 124 16.37 13.58 -4.33
C VAL A 124 16.68 12.20 -3.74
N ALA A 125 16.21 11.14 -4.40
CA ALA A 125 16.51 9.76 -4.01
C ALA A 125 17.97 9.36 -4.26
N GLY A 126 18.74 10.17 -4.99
CA GLY A 126 20.12 9.83 -5.39
C GLY A 126 20.16 8.62 -6.33
N TYR A 127 19.21 8.53 -7.27
CA TYR A 127 19.30 7.60 -8.39
C TYR A 127 19.77 8.34 -9.64
N THR A 128 20.51 7.66 -10.50
CA THR A 128 21.00 8.25 -11.76
C THR A 128 19.88 8.42 -12.78
N ARG A 129 18.90 7.52 -12.78
CA ARG A 129 17.83 7.46 -13.77
C ARG A 129 16.51 6.97 -13.18
N SER A 130 15.40 7.39 -13.77
CA SER A 130 14.04 6.96 -13.42
C SER A 130 13.75 5.49 -13.74
N ASP A 131 14.59 4.85 -14.54
CA ASP A 131 14.44 3.45 -14.90
C ASP A 131 15.10 2.48 -13.92
N SER A 132 15.85 3.00 -12.93
CA SER A 132 16.49 2.24 -11.87
C SER A 132 15.48 1.36 -11.15
N SER A 133 15.81 0.08 -10.95
CA SER A 133 14.93 -0.90 -10.30
C SER A 133 14.45 -0.42 -8.92
N GLY A 134 15.35 0.11 -8.09
CA GLY A 134 15.01 0.65 -6.78
C GLY A 134 14.00 1.80 -6.83
N TYR A 135 14.19 2.77 -7.74
CA TYR A 135 13.25 3.87 -7.91
C TYR A 135 11.88 3.39 -8.43
N LYS A 136 11.88 2.50 -9.44
CA LYS A 136 10.65 1.89 -9.97
C LYS A 136 9.88 1.14 -8.87
N ASN A 137 10.59 0.40 -8.01
CA ASN A 137 9.99 -0.33 -6.91
C ASN A 137 9.33 0.61 -5.89
N ILE A 138 9.99 1.72 -5.52
CA ILE A 138 9.42 2.73 -4.62
C ILE A 138 8.13 3.32 -5.22
N MET A 139 8.20 3.82 -6.44
CA MET A 139 7.06 4.45 -7.10
C MET A 139 5.92 3.45 -7.37
N SER A 140 6.26 2.19 -7.66
CA SER A 140 5.29 1.10 -7.81
C SER A 140 4.60 0.82 -6.48
N GLY A 141 5.34 0.65 -5.38
CA GLY A 141 4.77 0.40 -4.05
C GLY A 141 3.80 1.50 -3.62
N MET A 142 4.20 2.76 -3.73
CA MET A 142 3.34 3.90 -3.41
C MET A 142 2.08 3.96 -4.29
N ARG A 143 2.21 3.71 -5.60
CA ARG A 143 1.05 3.64 -6.51
C ARG A 143 0.11 2.50 -6.15
N THR A 144 0.68 1.38 -5.75
CA THR A 144 -0.05 0.18 -5.37
C THR A 144 -0.90 0.41 -4.12
N LEU A 145 -0.41 1.21 -3.16
CA LEU A 145 -1.17 1.65 -1.99
C LEU A 145 -2.20 2.77 -2.28
N GLY A 146 -2.20 3.30 -3.51
CA GLY A 146 -3.04 4.43 -3.92
C GLY A 146 -2.58 5.78 -3.34
N LEU A 147 -1.32 5.88 -2.95
CA LEU A 147 -0.74 7.08 -2.33
C LEU A 147 -0.34 8.15 -3.35
N LEU A 148 -0.39 7.87 -4.65
CA LEU A 148 0.10 8.78 -5.68
C LEU A 148 -1.01 9.26 -6.60
N GLU A 149 -1.02 10.56 -6.84
CA GLU A 149 -1.78 11.21 -7.92
C GLU A 149 -0.84 11.62 -9.04
N LYS A 150 -1.37 11.75 -10.26
CA LYS A 150 -0.60 12.22 -11.42
C LYS A 150 -1.32 13.36 -12.11
N SER A 151 -0.54 14.37 -12.53
CA SER A 151 -0.97 15.43 -13.42
C SER A 151 0.15 15.70 -14.42
N GLY A 152 -0.06 15.25 -15.67
CA GLY A 152 0.99 15.25 -16.69
C GLY A 152 2.23 14.48 -16.25
N SER A 153 3.38 15.17 -16.22
CA SER A 153 4.69 14.62 -15.80
C SER A 153 4.96 14.74 -14.30
N LYS A 154 4.03 15.33 -13.54
CA LYS A 154 4.16 15.57 -12.10
C LYS A 154 3.39 14.51 -11.29
N VAL A 155 3.91 14.25 -10.10
CA VAL A 155 3.40 13.30 -9.12
C VAL A 155 3.39 13.98 -7.76
N ARG A 156 2.37 13.70 -6.96
CA ARG A 156 2.29 14.08 -5.54
C ARG A 156 1.61 12.99 -4.73
N PHE A 157 1.65 13.13 -3.40
CA PHE A 157 0.80 12.32 -2.55
C PHE A 157 -0.68 12.62 -2.72
N SER A 158 -1.48 11.56 -2.63
CA SER A 158 -2.93 11.65 -2.71
C SER A 158 -3.55 12.14 -1.40
N ASP A 159 -4.80 12.57 -1.45
CA ASP A 159 -5.55 12.97 -0.24
C ASP A 159 -5.62 11.85 0.80
N LYS A 160 -5.38 10.60 0.39
CA LYS A 160 -5.24 9.45 1.28
C LYS A 160 -4.05 9.56 2.25
N ALA A 161 -2.96 10.20 1.82
CA ALA A 161 -1.82 10.49 2.69
C ALA A 161 -2.12 11.64 3.67
N PHE A 162 -3.13 12.46 3.37
CA PHE A 162 -3.48 13.69 4.08
C PHE A 162 -4.90 13.61 4.65
N ARG A 163 -5.18 12.58 5.45
CA ARG A 163 -6.51 12.37 6.07
C ARG A 163 -6.99 13.59 6.88
N PHE A 164 -6.04 14.37 7.40
CA PHE A 164 -6.29 15.56 8.22
C PHE A 164 -6.08 16.88 7.47
N GLY A 165 -6.15 16.86 6.13
CA GLY A 165 -5.91 18.02 5.28
C GLY A 165 -4.45 18.12 4.84
N ARG A 166 -4.22 18.83 3.73
CA ARG A 166 -2.87 19.03 3.20
C ARG A 166 -2.17 20.16 3.96
N PRO A 167 -0.84 20.05 4.17
CA PRO A 167 -0.03 21.18 4.64
C PRO A 167 0.00 22.32 3.63
#